data_AF-A0A835IJR7-F1
#
_entry.id   AF-A0A835IJR7-F1
#
_cell.length_a   1.000
_cell.length_b   1.000
_cell.length_c   1.000
_cell.angle_alpha   90.00
_cell.angle_beta   90.00
_cell.angle_gamma   90.00
#
_symmetry.space_group_name_H-M   'P 1'
#
loop_
_entity.id
_entity.type
_entity.pdbx_description
1 polymer ?
#
loop_
_entity_poly.entity_id
_entity_poly.type
_entity_poly.pdbx_seq_one_letter_code
_entity_poly.pdbx_strand_id
1 'polypeptide(L)'
;MPRQKVKLAWIAKVADRKTSFRKRKNGLMKKVSELSTLCGVDACAIVYKRNDPVPDIWHSPSEAYRVLMRFKSLPRYEQTKHMFDQEVYLKRRLAKQKEKLKREEILNREKEVKLLMYQSLTGAKGLHELRTEDFGDLVRLIEKNVKEVEEKIEAYSRPPTAPQLLTSNEPMHIDGGDGGGDNTLNMTIDDDGDNNGLDMTTIEALMTQERFMEMMIPTYQPPTGDD
;
A
#
# COMPACT_ATOMS: atom_id res chain seq x y z
N MET A 1 17.14 -19.65 2.51
CA MET A 1 15.67 -19.76 2.58
C MET A 1 15.04 -18.40 2.36
N PRO A 2 13.96 -18.28 1.55
CA PRO A 2 13.27 -17.02 1.34
C PRO A 2 12.74 -16.46 2.67
N ARG A 3 12.95 -15.17 2.94
CA ARG A 3 12.37 -14.53 4.13
C ARG A 3 10.89 -14.32 3.90
N GLN A 4 10.05 -14.87 4.79
CA GLN A 4 8.62 -14.62 4.77
C GLN A 4 8.31 -13.16 5.15
N LYS A 5 7.38 -12.53 4.44
CA LYS A 5 6.89 -11.18 4.74
C LYS A 5 6.27 -11.15 6.15
N VAL A 6 6.69 -10.20 6.98
CA VAL A 6 6.25 -10.12 8.38
C VAL A 6 4.93 -9.36 8.48
N LYS A 7 3.94 -9.95 9.17
CA LYS A 7 2.68 -9.25 9.50
C LYS A 7 2.96 -8.11 10.50
N LEU A 8 2.58 -6.89 10.16
CA LEU A 8 2.66 -5.73 11.05
C LEU A 8 1.51 -5.76 12.06
N ALA A 9 1.66 -6.60 13.08
CA ALA A 9 0.76 -6.79 14.20
C ALA A 9 1.56 -7.13 15.47
N TRP A 10 0.88 -7.18 16.62
CA TRP A 10 1.51 -7.59 17.88
C TRP A 10 2.09 -9.01 17.79
N ILE A 11 3.38 -9.17 18.15
CA ILE A 11 4.04 -10.47 18.19
C ILE A 11 3.70 -11.12 19.54
N ALA A 12 2.84 -12.15 19.54
CA ALA A 12 2.38 -12.81 20.75
C ALA A 12 3.54 -13.49 21.52
N LYS A 13 4.38 -14.25 20.81
CA LYS A 13 5.51 -14.99 21.39
C LYS A 13 6.56 -14.02 21.94
N VAL A 14 6.78 -14.09 23.26
CA VAL A 14 7.64 -13.15 24.00
C VAL A 14 9.08 -13.16 23.50
N ALA A 15 9.66 -14.34 23.27
CA ALA A 15 11.05 -14.47 22.81
C ALA A 15 11.27 -13.83 21.43
N ASP A 16 10.35 -14.08 20.50
CA ASP A 16 10.39 -13.53 19.14
C ASP A 16 10.16 -12.02 19.17
N ARG A 17 9.24 -11.56 20.02
CA ARG A 17 8.98 -10.13 20.24
C ARG A 17 10.22 -9.41 20.78
N LYS A 18 10.89 -9.95 21.79
CA LYS A 18 12.13 -9.39 22.36
C LYS A 18 13.25 -9.35 21.31
N THR A 19 13.40 -10.41 20.52
CA THR A 19 14.43 -10.47 19.47
C THR A 19 14.14 -9.49 18.34
N SER A 20 12.89 -9.41 17.88
CA SER A 20 12.43 -8.45 16.87
C SER A 20 12.61 -7.01 17.35
N PHE A 21 12.24 -6.71 18.61
CA PHE A 21 12.43 -5.40 19.23
C PHE A 21 13.89 -4.97 19.20
N ARG A 22 14.82 -5.81 19.68
CA ARG A 22 16.27 -5.49 19.66
C ARG A 22 16.77 -5.21 18.23
N LYS A 23 16.44 -6.08 17.28
CA LYS A 23 16.87 -5.94 15.88
C LYS A 23 16.31 -4.66 15.23
N ARG A 24 15.00 -4.41 15.40
CA ARG A 24 14.32 -3.24 14.81
C ARG A 24 14.73 -1.94 15.48
N LYS A 25 14.88 -1.92 16.80
CA LYS A 25 15.39 -0.75 17.54
C LYS A 25 16.78 -0.37 17.04
N ASN A 26 17.71 -1.32 16.98
CA ASN A 26 19.07 -1.06 16.50
C ASN A 26 19.06 -0.60 15.03
N GLY A 27 18.22 -1.21 14.19
CA GLY A 27 18.01 -0.76 12.81
C GLY A 27 17.46 0.67 12.71
N LEU A 28 16.50 1.03 13.56
CA LEU A 28 15.96 2.38 13.64
C LEU A 28 17.06 3.38 14.04
N MET A 29 17.78 3.13 15.13
CA MET A 29 18.86 4.02 15.57
C MET A 29 19.93 4.21 14.48
N LYS A 30 20.30 3.13 13.77
CA LYS A 30 21.21 3.20 12.63
C LYS A 30 20.65 4.07 11.51
N LYS A 31 19.37 3.90 11.15
CA LYS A 31 18.72 4.66 10.08
C LYS A 31 18.60 6.14 10.41
N VAL A 32 18.30 6.49 11.65
CA VAL A 32 18.28 7.90 12.08
C VAL A 32 19.69 8.50 12.05
N SER A 33 20.72 7.72 12.41
CA SER A 33 22.12 8.15 12.26
C SER A 33 22.55 8.39 10.82
N GLU A 34 22.23 7.46 9.93
CA GLU A 34 22.49 7.60 8.50
C GLU A 34 21.76 8.83 7.96
N LEU A 35 20.48 9.00 8.28
CA LEU A 35 19.68 10.14 7.84
C LEU A 35 20.27 11.48 8.30
N SER A 36 20.58 11.60 9.60
CA SER A 36 21.16 12.82 10.17
C SER A 36 22.51 13.16 9.54
N THR A 37 23.37 12.15 9.35
CA THR A 37 24.72 12.34 8.80
C THR A 37 24.70 12.66 7.30
N LEU A 38 23.94 11.89 6.51
CA LEU A 38 23.95 12.01 5.05
C LEU A 38 23.16 13.22 4.56
N CYS A 39 22.10 13.59 5.26
CA CYS A 39 21.23 14.70 4.86
C CYS A 39 21.49 15.98 5.66
N GLY A 40 22.38 15.96 6.66
CA GLY A 40 22.68 17.13 7.50
C GLY A 40 21.47 17.62 8.31
N VAL A 41 20.57 16.71 8.69
CA VAL A 41 19.34 17.06 9.42
C VAL A 41 19.47 16.80 10.91
N ASP A 42 18.94 17.72 11.71
CA ASP A 42 18.75 17.52 13.14
C ASP A 42 17.67 16.45 13.38
N ALA A 43 18.05 15.30 13.93
CA ALA A 43 17.13 14.20 14.20
C ALA A 43 17.40 13.58 15.56
N CYS A 44 16.35 13.05 16.19
CA CYS A 44 16.46 12.24 17.40
C CYS A 44 15.46 11.09 17.37
N ALA A 45 15.78 10.01 18.09
CA ALA A 45 14.87 8.88 18.29
C ALA A 45 14.77 8.53 19.78
N ILE A 46 13.55 8.32 20.25
CA ILE A 46 13.22 7.98 21.64
C ILE A 46 12.37 6.72 21.60
N VAL A 47 12.85 5.64 22.22
CA VAL A 47 12.17 4.34 22.21
C VAL A 47 11.97 3.83 23.62
N TYR A 48 10.71 3.71 24.03
CA TYR A 48 10.33 3.09 25.29
C TYR A 48 10.20 1.57 25.12
N LYS A 49 10.83 0.81 26.03
CA LYS A 49 10.61 -0.63 26.13
C LYS A 49 9.50 -0.90 27.15
N ARG A 50 8.71 -1.96 26.93
CA ARG A 50 7.63 -2.34 27.84
C ARG A 50 8.22 -2.68 29.21
N ASN A 51 7.71 -2.03 30.26
CA ASN A 51 8.13 -2.17 31.65
C ASN A 51 9.53 -1.62 31.97
N ASP A 52 9.97 -0.59 31.25
CA ASP A 52 11.14 0.20 31.65
C ASP A 52 10.79 1.68 31.65
N PRO A 53 11.03 2.38 32.77
CA PRO A 53 10.87 3.82 32.81
C PRO A 53 11.91 4.55 31.96
N VAL A 54 13.07 3.95 31.66
CA VAL A 54 14.15 4.61 30.93
C VAL A 54 14.04 4.33 29.42
N PRO A 55 13.88 5.36 28.57
CA PRO A 55 13.89 5.17 27.13
C PRO A 55 15.32 4.96 26.60
N ASP A 56 15.43 4.20 25.52
CA ASP A 56 16.61 4.21 24.67
C ASP A 56 16.57 5.47 23.78
N ILE A 57 17.58 6.32 23.90
CA ILE A 57 17.67 7.59 23.16
C ILE A 57 18.86 7.56 22.21
N TRP A 58 18.65 8.05 20.99
CA TRP A 58 19.69 8.42 20.05
C TRP A 58 19.51 9.90 19.67
N HIS A 59 20.51 10.78 19.67
CA HIS A 59 21.96 10.63 19.91
C HIS A 59 22.35 10.59 21.40
N SER A 60 22.07 11.66 22.12
CA SER A 60 22.25 11.82 23.57
C SER A 60 20.99 12.50 24.14
N PRO A 61 20.73 12.40 25.46
CA PRO A 61 19.58 13.07 26.06
C PRO A 61 19.53 14.59 25.78
N SER A 62 20.69 15.27 25.84
CA SER A 62 20.79 16.71 25.58
C SER A 62 20.48 17.07 24.12
N GLU A 63 21.00 16.31 23.16
CA GLU A 63 20.70 16.55 21.74
C GLU A 63 19.24 16.26 21.41
N ALA A 64 18.68 15.16 21.93
CA ALA A 64 17.26 14.87 21.77
C ALA A 64 16.38 15.97 22.36
N TYR A 65 16.76 16.50 23.54
CA TYR A 65 16.06 17.63 24.15
C TYR A 65 16.14 18.89 23.28
N ARG A 66 17.31 19.23 22.72
CA ARG A 66 17.50 20.35 21.79
C ARG A 66 16.57 20.25 20.58
N VAL A 67 16.52 19.08 19.94
CA VAL A 67 15.65 18.83 18.77
C VAL A 67 14.17 18.95 19.15
N LEU A 68 13.77 18.38 20.29
CA LEU A 68 12.39 18.46 20.78
C LEU A 68 11.96 19.90 21.11
N MET A 69 12.82 20.68 21.77
CA MET A 69 12.52 22.07 22.10
C MET A 69 12.41 22.93 20.84
N ARG A 70 13.29 22.72 19.86
CA ARG A 70 13.18 23.36 18.55
C ARG A 70 11.85 23.00 17.89
N PHE A 71 11.46 21.73 17.86
CA PHE A 71 10.18 21.29 17.30
C PHE A 71 8.98 21.97 18.00
N LYS A 72 8.98 22.00 19.34
CA LYS A 72 7.92 22.65 20.13
C LYS A 72 7.84 24.17 19.93
N SER A 73 8.93 24.81 19.53
CA SER A 73 8.96 26.25 19.23
C SER A 73 8.36 26.62 17.87
N LEU A 74 8.13 25.64 16.98
CA LEU A 74 7.56 25.89 15.66
C LEU A 74 6.06 26.20 15.73
N PRO A 75 5.49 26.94 14.78
CA PRO A 75 4.04 27.11 14.66
C PRO A 75 3.32 25.76 14.52
N ARG A 76 2.08 25.66 15.02
CA ARG A 76 1.32 24.40 15.05
C ARG A 76 1.19 23.75 13.67
N TYR A 77 0.97 24.53 12.63
CA TYR A 77 0.91 24.04 11.25
C TYR A 77 2.19 23.28 10.88
N GLU A 78 3.37 23.85 11.11
CA GLU A 78 4.66 23.22 10.79
C GLU A 78 4.92 21.94 11.61
N GLN A 79 4.51 21.93 12.88
CA GLN A 79 4.61 20.74 13.73
C GLN A 79 3.80 19.57 13.15
N THR A 80 2.60 19.86 12.65
CA THR A 80 1.64 18.84 12.20
C THR A 80 1.78 18.45 10.73
N LYS A 81 2.26 19.35 9.87
CA LYS A 81 2.31 19.19 8.40
C LYS A 81 2.91 17.84 7.95
N HIS A 82 3.96 17.39 8.63
CA HIS A 82 4.65 16.13 8.30
C HIS A 82 4.57 15.10 9.43
N MET A 83 3.66 15.29 10.39
CA MET A 83 3.48 14.36 11.49
C MET A 83 2.90 13.04 11.00
N PHE A 84 3.49 11.94 11.46
CA PHE A 84 3.04 10.60 11.14
C PHE A 84 2.95 9.77 12.41
N ASP A 85 1.72 9.53 12.85
CA ASP A 85 1.44 8.76 14.05
C ASP A 85 0.75 7.42 13.71
N GLN A 86 0.42 6.67 14.76
CA GLN A 86 -0.22 5.37 14.64
C GLN A 86 -1.64 5.47 14.07
N GLU A 87 -2.38 6.54 14.36
CA GLU A 87 -3.74 6.72 13.85
C GLU A 87 -3.73 6.96 12.35
N VAL A 88 -2.88 7.87 11.88
CA VAL A 88 -2.67 8.15 10.45
C VAL A 88 -2.23 6.87 9.74
N TYR A 89 -1.28 6.13 10.31
CA TYR A 89 -0.85 4.84 9.74
C TYR A 89 -2.00 3.84 9.60
N LEU A 90 -2.82 3.66 10.65
CA LEU A 90 -3.94 2.73 10.63
C LEU A 90 -5.04 3.15 9.66
N LYS A 91 -5.39 4.44 9.60
CA LYS A 91 -6.34 5.00 8.62
C LYS A 91 -5.89 4.74 7.19
N ARG A 92 -4.62 5.03 6.87
CA ARG A 92 -4.04 4.75 5.53
C ARG A 92 -4.11 3.28 5.18
N ARG A 93 -3.76 2.40 6.13
CA ARG A 93 -3.81 0.94 5.92
C ARG A 93 -5.24 0.46 5.72
N LEU A 94 -6.20 0.94 6.50
CA LEU A 94 -7.61 0.61 6.36
C LEU A 94 -8.14 1.03 4.98
N ALA A 95 -7.82 2.23 4.52
CA ALA A 95 -8.20 2.72 3.20
C ALA A 95 -7.67 1.80 2.09
N LYS A 96 -6.38 1.44 2.13
CA LYS A 96 -5.78 0.48 1.18
C LYS A 96 -6.48 -0.88 1.20
N GLN A 97 -6.83 -1.41 2.37
CA GLN A 97 -7.55 -2.68 2.47
C GLN A 97 -8.98 -2.58 1.93
N LYS A 98 -9.70 -1.47 2.17
CA LYS A 98 -11.03 -1.23 1.61
C LYS A 98 -11.01 -1.15 0.09
N GLU A 99 -9.99 -0.52 -0.49
CA GLU A 99 -9.83 -0.46 -1.94
C GLU A 99 -9.56 -1.86 -2.54
N LYS A 100 -8.69 -2.65 -1.90
CA LYS A 100 -8.46 -4.04 -2.32
C LYS A 100 -9.74 -4.86 -2.25
N LEU A 101 -10.50 -4.74 -1.16
CA LEU A 101 -11.80 -5.41 -1.02
C LEU A 101 -12.77 -5.01 -2.14
N LYS A 102 -12.93 -3.71 -2.42
CA LYS A 102 -13.80 -3.24 -3.50
C LYS A 102 -13.38 -3.77 -4.87
N ARG A 103 -12.08 -3.84 -5.15
CA ARG A 103 -11.55 -4.41 -6.39
C ARG A 103 -11.90 -5.90 -6.50
N GLU A 104 -11.72 -6.67 -5.43
CA GLU A 104 -12.11 -8.08 -5.41
C GLU A 104 -13.62 -8.28 -5.55
N GLU A 105 -14.44 -7.44 -4.93
CA GLU A 105 -15.91 -7.48 -5.08
C GLU A 105 -16.34 -7.27 -6.54
N ILE A 106 -15.72 -6.31 -7.24
CA ILE A 106 -15.97 -6.07 -8.67
C ILE A 106 -15.56 -7.28 -9.50
N LEU A 107 -14.34 -7.81 -9.31
CA LEU A 107 -13.84 -8.97 -10.04
C LEU A 107 -14.68 -10.23 -9.78
N ASN A 108 -15.13 -10.41 -8.55
CA ASN A 108 -16.02 -11.51 -8.20
C ASN A 108 -17.38 -11.34 -8.89
N ARG A 109 -17.94 -10.13 -8.89
CA ARG A 109 -19.20 -9.84 -9.57
C ARG A 109 -19.12 -10.08 -11.07
N GLU A 110 -18.03 -9.68 -11.72
CA GLU A 110 -17.82 -9.97 -13.15
C GLU A 110 -17.82 -11.48 -13.45
N LYS A 111 -17.20 -12.29 -12.58
CA LYS A 111 -17.19 -13.75 -12.71
C LYS A 111 -18.59 -14.34 -12.53
N GLU A 112 -19.34 -13.86 -11.54
CA GLU A 112 -20.72 -14.29 -11.29
C GLU A 112 -21.62 -14.00 -12.50
N VAL A 113 -21.56 -12.78 -13.03
CA VAL A 113 -22.38 -12.37 -14.18
C VAL A 113 -22.01 -13.15 -15.43
N LYS A 114 -20.72 -13.40 -15.67
CA LYS A 114 -20.26 -14.24 -16.77
C LYS A 114 -20.75 -15.69 -16.63
N LEU A 115 -20.73 -16.24 -15.40
CA LEU A 115 -21.25 -17.58 -15.15
C LEU A 115 -22.76 -17.65 -15.41
N LEU A 116 -23.53 -16.65 -14.95
CA LEU A 116 -24.96 -16.55 -15.21
C LEU A 116 -25.26 -16.50 -16.72
N MET A 117 -24.50 -15.70 -17.48
CA MET A 117 -24.61 -15.65 -18.94
C MET A 117 -24.44 -17.04 -19.56
N TYR A 118 -23.40 -17.78 -19.19
CA TYR A 118 -23.19 -19.14 -19.72
C TYR A 118 -24.29 -20.13 -19.31
N GLN A 119 -24.81 -20.02 -18.09
CA GLN A 119 -25.94 -20.86 -17.65
C GLN A 119 -27.22 -20.56 -18.42
N SER A 120 -27.48 -19.29 -18.73
CA SER A 120 -28.63 -18.90 -19.56
C SER A 120 -28.47 -19.35 -21.01
N LEU A 121 -27.27 -19.23 -21.58
CA LEU A 121 -26.99 -19.67 -22.96
C LEU A 121 -27.08 -21.20 -23.12
N THR A 122 -26.70 -21.97 -22.10
CA THR A 122 -26.80 -23.44 -22.12
C THR A 122 -28.19 -23.95 -21.74
N GLY A 123 -29.12 -23.06 -21.37
CA GLY A 123 -30.46 -23.44 -20.90
C GLY A 123 -30.48 -24.06 -19.51
N ALA A 124 -29.34 -24.08 -18.79
CA ALA A 124 -29.25 -24.59 -17.43
C ALA A 124 -29.98 -23.71 -16.41
N LYS A 125 -30.17 -22.42 -16.71
CA LYS A 125 -30.93 -21.49 -15.88
C LYS A 125 -31.76 -20.53 -16.74
N GLY A 126 -33.08 -20.51 -16.54
CA GLY A 126 -33.97 -19.60 -17.26
C GLY A 126 -33.78 -18.14 -16.85
N LEU A 127 -34.01 -17.20 -17.76
CA LEU A 127 -33.92 -15.76 -17.46
C LEU A 127 -34.86 -15.33 -16.34
N HIS A 128 -36.02 -16.00 -16.21
CA HIS A 128 -36.99 -15.76 -15.14
C HIS A 128 -36.46 -16.12 -13.73
N GLU A 129 -35.37 -16.87 -13.63
CA GLU A 129 -34.74 -17.30 -12.37
C GLU A 129 -33.59 -16.38 -11.93
N LEU A 130 -33.32 -15.31 -12.70
CA LEU A 130 -32.30 -14.32 -12.39
C LEU A 130 -32.84 -13.26 -11.45
N ARG A 131 -31.98 -12.70 -10.58
CA ARG A 131 -32.39 -11.58 -9.73
C ARG A 131 -32.49 -10.33 -10.59
N THR A 132 -33.34 -9.40 -10.19
CA THR A 132 -33.55 -8.12 -10.89
C THR A 132 -32.23 -7.36 -11.08
N GLU A 133 -31.33 -7.45 -10.10
CA GLU A 133 -29.99 -6.85 -10.09
C GLU A 133 -29.06 -7.45 -11.16
N ASP A 134 -29.24 -8.73 -11.50
CA ASP A 134 -28.38 -9.45 -12.43
C ASP A 134 -28.64 -9.04 -13.90
N PHE A 135 -29.87 -8.61 -14.22
CA PHE A 135 -30.22 -8.21 -15.59
C PHE A 135 -29.43 -6.97 -16.06
N GLY A 136 -29.31 -5.96 -15.19
CA GLY A 136 -28.55 -4.75 -15.54
C GLY A 136 -27.07 -5.03 -15.80
N ASP A 137 -26.49 -5.96 -15.03
CA ASP A 137 -25.11 -6.38 -15.22
C ASP A 137 -24.93 -7.23 -16.49
N LEU A 138 -25.89 -8.11 -16.78
CA LEU A 138 -25.89 -8.92 -18.01
C LEU A 138 -26.01 -8.07 -19.26
N VAL A 139 -26.89 -7.06 -19.28
CA VAL A 139 -27.03 -6.14 -20.41
C VAL A 139 -25.69 -5.45 -20.69
N ARG A 140 -25.05 -4.88 -19.66
CA ARG A 140 -23.73 -4.24 -19.80
C ARG A 140 -22.66 -5.19 -20.31
N LEU A 141 -22.67 -6.44 -19.83
CA LEU A 141 -21.73 -7.47 -20.29
C LEU A 141 -21.96 -7.85 -21.76
N ILE A 142 -23.22 -7.99 -22.18
CA ILE A 142 -23.57 -8.31 -23.57
C ILE A 142 -23.16 -7.17 -24.49
N GLU A 143 -23.48 -5.92 -24.14
CA GLU A 143 -23.08 -4.73 -24.91
C GLU A 143 -21.56 -4.67 -25.08
N LYS A 144 -20.81 -4.92 -24.00
CA LYS A 144 -19.34 -5.00 -24.06
C LYS A 144 -18.87 -6.10 -25.00
N ASN A 145 -19.42 -7.31 -24.91
CA ASN A 145 -19.03 -8.43 -25.76
C ASN A 145 -19.36 -8.16 -27.23
N VAL A 146 -20.53 -7.58 -27.53
CA VAL A 146 -20.92 -7.20 -28.90
C VAL A 146 -19.91 -6.21 -29.47
N LYS A 147 -19.57 -5.16 -28.71
CA LYS A 147 -18.56 -4.18 -29.12
C LYS A 147 -17.19 -4.82 -29.37
N GLU A 148 -16.72 -5.68 -28.47
CA GLU A 148 -15.44 -6.40 -28.65
C GLU A 148 -15.43 -7.29 -29.90
N VAL A 149 -16.57 -7.89 -30.25
CA VAL A 149 -16.74 -8.69 -31.47
C VAL A 149 -16.72 -7.79 -32.71
N GLU A 150 -17.42 -6.65 -32.69
CA GLU A 150 -17.42 -5.65 -33.76
C GLU A 150 -16.01 -5.13 -34.04
N GLU A 151 -15.26 -4.75 -33.00
CA GLU A 151 -13.86 -4.30 -33.10
C GLU A 151 -12.95 -5.38 -33.73
N LYS A 152 -13.15 -6.65 -33.36
CA LYS A 152 -12.41 -7.77 -33.95
C LYS A 152 -12.77 -7.98 -35.43
N ILE A 153 -14.05 -7.93 -35.78
CA ILE A 153 -14.51 -8.05 -37.18
C ILE A 153 -13.89 -6.95 -38.04
N GLU A 154 -13.85 -5.71 -37.54
CA GLU A 154 -13.22 -4.58 -38.23
C GLU A 154 -11.70 -4.80 -38.41
N ALA A 155 -11.02 -5.28 -37.37
CA ALA A 155 -9.59 -5.59 -37.43
C ALA A 155 -9.28 -6.67 -38.48
N TYR A 156 -10.12 -7.69 -38.63
CA TYR A 156 -9.98 -8.72 -39.67
C TYR A 156 -10.40 -8.25 -41.07
N SER A 157 -11.25 -7.22 -41.17
CA SER A 157 -11.72 -6.67 -42.44
C SER A 157 -10.77 -5.63 -43.04
N ARG A 158 -9.76 -5.15 -42.29
CA ARG A 158 -8.72 -4.28 -42.84
C ARG A 158 -7.81 -5.08 -43.78
N PRO A 159 -7.55 -4.61 -45.01
CA PRO A 159 -6.59 -5.25 -45.89
C PRO A 159 -5.20 -5.23 -45.23
N PRO A 160 -4.33 -6.23 -45.50
CA PRO A 160 -2.98 -6.23 -44.96
C PRO A 160 -2.28 -4.95 -45.42
N THR A 161 -1.90 -4.10 -44.47
CA THR A 161 -1.08 -2.93 -44.76
C THR A 161 0.18 -3.44 -45.45
N ALA A 162 0.36 -3.07 -46.72
CA ALA A 162 1.55 -3.43 -47.48
C ALA A 162 2.79 -3.06 -46.64
N PRO A 163 3.79 -3.95 -46.53
CA PRO A 163 4.99 -3.64 -45.76
C PRO A 163 5.60 -2.36 -46.32
N GLN A 164 5.68 -1.32 -45.49
CA GLN A 164 6.53 -0.19 -45.80
C GLN A 164 7.96 -0.74 -45.90
N LEU A 165 8.53 -0.66 -47.10
CA LEU A 165 9.92 -0.96 -47.37
C LEU A 165 10.79 -0.05 -46.49
N LEU A 166 11.18 -0.53 -45.32
CA LEU A 166 12.39 -0.11 -44.66
C LEU A 166 13.55 -0.67 -45.50
N THR A 167 14.21 0.21 -46.24
CA THR A 167 15.53 -0.08 -46.80
C THR A 167 16.52 -0.17 -45.63
N SER A 168 16.74 -1.37 -45.11
CA SER A 168 17.86 -1.64 -44.22
C SER A 168 18.81 -2.60 -44.93
N ASN A 169 19.97 -2.07 -45.32
CA ASN A 169 21.11 -2.87 -45.74
C ASN A 169 21.51 -3.82 -44.60
N GLU A 170 21.54 -5.11 -44.94
CA GLU A 170 22.00 -6.28 -44.20
C GLU A 170 23.50 -6.22 -43.79
N PRO A 171 24.06 -7.10 -42.89
CA PRO A 171 23.90 -8.56 -42.98
C PRO A 171 23.87 -9.43 -41.69
N MET A 172 23.15 -10.56 -41.86
CA MET A 172 23.27 -11.95 -41.35
C MET A 172 24.01 -12.31 -40.05
N HIS A 173 23.31 -13.04 -39.16
CA HIS A 173 23.79 -14.34 -38.64
C HIS A 173 22.66 -15.28 -38.14
N ILE A 174 22.98 -16.57 -38.10
CA ILE A 174 22.12 -17.76 -38.32
C ILE A 174 21.72 -18.49 -37.02
N ASP A 175 20.44 -18.91 -37.01
CA ASP A 175 19.80 -20.14 -36.49
C ASP A 175 19.76 -20.53 -35.00
N GLY A 176 18.64 -21.18 -34.65
CA GLY A 176 18.39 -21.88 -33.39
C GLY A 176 16.91 -21.88 -32.98
N GLY A 177 16.14 -22.85 -33.48
CA GLY A 177 14.70 -22.97 -33.28
C GLY A 177 14.20 -23.57 -31.96
N ASP A 178 12.91 -23.95 -32.02
CA ASP A 178 12.06 -24.63 -31.02
C ASP A 178 11.49 -23.69 -29.93
N GLY A 179 10.21 -23.61 -29.61
CA GLY A 179 9.04 -24.42 -29.93
C GLY A 179 8.09 -24.33 -28.74
N GLY A 180 6.84 -23.88 -28.97
CA GLY A 180 5.70 -24.19 -28.10
C GLY A 180 5.31 -23.18 -27.01
N GLY A 181 4.06 -22.72 -27.11
CA GLY A 181 3.10 -22.91 -26.00
C GLY A 181 2.77 -21.71 -25.11
N ASP A 182 1.47 -21.36 -25.15
CA ASP A 182 0.65 -20.84 -24.04
C ASP A 182 0.73 -19.33 -23.73
N ASN A 183 -0.25 -18.58 -24.25
CA ASN A 183 -0.61 -17.24 -23.76
C ASN A 183 -1.84 -17.34 -22.83
N THR A 184 -1.67 -18.00 -21.69
CA THR A 184 -2.43 -17.67 -20.49
C THR A 184 -1.81 -16.43 -19.88
N LEU A 185 -2.51 -15.30 -19.95
CA LEU A 185 -2.15 -14.08 -19.23
C LEU A 185 -2.25 -14.32 -17.72
N ASN A 186 -1.15 -14.83 -17.18
CA ASN A 186 -0.86 -14.87 -15.77
C ASN A 186 -0.49 -13.44 -15.33
N MET A 187 -1.49 -12.58 -15.09
CA MET A 187 -1.26 -11.32 -14.37
C MET A 187 -1.18 -11.61 -12.88
N THR A 188 -0.04 -12.18 -12.47
CA THR A 188 0.47 -11.94 -11.12
C THR A 188 1.05 -10.53 -11.15
N ILE A 189 0.28 -9.53 -10.72
CA ILE A 189 0.85 -8.19 -10.52
C ILE A 189 0.96 -7.97 -9.01
N ASP A 190 2.18 -8.20 -8.53
CA ASP A 190 2.72 -7.51 -7.37
C ASP A 190 2.76 -6.00 -7.68
N ASP A 191 1.62 -5.32 -7.57
CA ASP A 191 1.52 -3.86 -7.68
C ASP A 191 1.50 -3.27 -6.27
N ASP A 192 2.67 -3.26 -5.62
CA ASP A 192 2.93 -2.35 -4.49
C ASP A 192 3.85 -1.22 -5.00
N GLY A 193 3.48 -0.61 -6.14
CA GLY A 193 3.98 0.71 -6.51
C GLY A 193 3.58 1.73 -5.45
N ASP A 194 4.57 2.23 -4.70
CA ASP A 194 4.45 3.45 -3.90
C ASP A 194 4.22 4.64 -4.84
N ASN A 195 3.00 4.80 -5.35
CA ASN A 195 2.59 6.05 -5.97
C ASN A 195 1.08 6.27 -5.79
N ASN A 196 0.72 7.01 -4.75
CA ASN A 196 -0.10 8.21 -4.91
C ASN A 196 -0.25 8.93 -3.57
N GLY A 197 0.08 10.22 -3.60
CA GLY A 197 -0.10 11.15 -2.51
C GLY A 197 -1.56 11.19 -2.07
N LEU A 198 -1.77 10.95 -0.77
CA LEU A 198 -2.98 11.37 -0.11
C LEU A 198 -2.89 12.89 0.04
N ASP A 199 -3.90 13.59 -0.47
CA ASP A 199 -4.00 15.05 -0.45
C ASP A 199 -3.77 15.60 0.97
N MET A 200 -2.83 16.53 1.08
CA MET A 200 -2.44 17.20 2.32
C MET A 200 -3.64 17.84 3.04
N THR A 201 -4.65 18.27 2.29
CA THR A 201 -5.89 18.85 2.82
C THR A 201 -6.69 17.85 3.68
N THR A 202 -6.65 16.56 3.34
CA THR A 202 -7.36 15.50 4.10
C THR A 202 -6.68 15.20 5.42
N ILE A 203 -5.36 15.40 5.49
CA ILE A 203 -4.58 15.24 6.71
C ILE A 203 -4.79 16.47 7.61
N GLU A 204 -4.84 17.67 7.03
CA GLU A 204 -5.05 18.92 7.76
C GLU A 204 -6.44 18.97 8.45
N ALA A 205 -7.49 18.46 7.80
CA ALA A 205 -8.83 18.35 8.38
C ALA A 205 -8.94 17.31 9.53
N LEU A 206 -8.00 16.37 9.63
CA LEU A 206 -7.97 15.35 10.70
C LEU A 206 -7.12 15.77 11.90
N MET A 207 -6.25 16.78 11.76
CA MET A 207 -5.35 17.25 12.82
C MET A 207 -5.97 18.33 13.72
N THR A 208 -7.23 18.68 13.50
CA THR A 208 -8.00 19.61 14.33
C THR A 208 -8.59 18.98 15.61
N GLN A 209 -8.16 17.78 16.01
CA GLN A 209 -8.53 17.20 17.32
C GLN A 209 -7.44 17.47 18.37
N GLU A 210 -7.62 18.54 19.15
CA GLU A 210 -6.69 19.10 20.15
C GLU A 210 -6.31 18.22 21.35
N ARG A 211 -6.68 16.93 21.42
CA ARG A 211 -6.67 16.19 22.70
C ARG A 211 -5.46 15.31 23.01
N PHE A 212 -4.42 15.26 22.18
CA PHE A 212 -3.32 14.30 22.42
C PHE A 212 -2.06 14.91 23.07
N MET A 213 -1.78 16.21 22.90
CA MET A 213 -0.60 16.81 23.55
C MET A 213 -0.72 16.86 25.08
N GLU A 214 -1.94 16.91 25.63
CA GLU A 214 -2.16 16.85 27.09
C GLU A 214 -1.94 15.44 27.67
N MET A 215 -2.19 14.36 26.91
CA MET A 215 -2.04 12.99 27.40
C MET A 215 -0.59 12.48 27.42
N MET A 216 0.33 13.17 26.74
CA MET A 216 1.74 12.75 26.61
C MET A 216 2.70 13.51 27.53
N ILE A 217 2.20 14.36 28.44
CA ILE A 217 2.99 14.95 29.52
C ILE A 217 2.74 14.12 30.78
N PRO A 218 3.70 13.28 31.23
CA PRO A 218 3.62 12.72 32.58
C PRO A 218 3.71 13.89 33.55
N THR A 219 2.70 14.07 34.40
CA THR A 219 2.80 14.97 35.56
C THR A 219 3.92 14.45 36.45
N TYR A 220 5.09 15.05 36.34
CA TYR A 220 6.21 14.81 37.25
C TYR A 220 5.79 15.29 38.64
N GLN A 221 5.56 14.36 39.56
CA GLN A 221 5.46 14.64 41.00
C GLN A 221 6.81 14.28 41.63
N PRO A 222 7.54 15.24 42.24
CA PRO A 222 8.77 14.93 42.96
C PRO A 222 8.47 14.09 44.21
N PRO A 223 9.40 13.23 44.65
CA PRO A 223 9.20 12.39 45.82
C PRO A 223 9.11 13.27 47.08
N THR A 224 8.02 13.10 47.84
CA THR A 224 7.96 13.55 49.23
C THR A 224 8.95 12.70 50.02
N GLY A 225 10.01 13.34 50.51
CA GLY A 225 10.90 12.72 51.49
C GLY A 225 10.13 12.50 52.79
N ASP A 226 10.26 11.31 53.34
CA ASP A 226 10.04 11.05 54.76
C ASP A 226 11.33 10.41 55.28
N ASP A 227 11.78 10.93 56.42
CA ASP A 227 12.95 10.54 57.21
C ASP A 227 12.96 9.07 57.67
#